data_AF-A0A443SID6-F1
#
_entry.id   AF-A0A443SID6-F1
#
_cell.length_a   1.000
_cell.length_b   1.000
_cell.length_c   1.000
_cell.angle_alpha   90.00
_cell.angle_beta   90.00
_cell.angle_gamma   90.00
#
_symmetry.space_group_name_H-M   'P 1'
#
loop_
_entity.id
_entity.type
_entity.pdbx_description
1 polymer ?
#
loop_
_entity_poly.entity_id
_entity_poly.type
_entity_poly.pdbx_seq_one_letter_code
_entity_poly.pdbx_strand_id
1 'polypeptide(L)' 'MGCAFTKSSDNTNDATNGAAAKNTNGVNSLELPQPPPSDPRLPLSTRQKFSISKSWKGIARAMEQTGINMFVK' A
#
# COMPACT_ATOMS: atom_id res chain seq x y z
N MET A 1 16.70 10.76 36.35
CA MET A 1 16.30 11.18 34.99
C MET A 1 15.81 9.96 34.25
N GLY A 2 14.49 9.77 34.15
CA GLY A 2 13.90 8.60 33.50
C GLY A 2 12.47 8.93 33.07
N CYS A 3 12.23 9.01 31.77
CA CYS A 3 10.91 9.26 31.21
C CYS A 3 10.16 7.93 31.12
N ALA A 4 8.94 7.88 31.66
CA ALA A 4 8.11 6.68 31.72
C ALA A 4 7.41 6.39 30.38
N PHE A 5 7.28 5.09 30.07
CA PHE A 5 6.49 4.56 28.95
C PHE A 5 5.00 4.87 29.13
N THR A 6 4.36 5.48 28.13
CA THR A 6 2.89 5.57 28.07
C THR A 6 2.33 4.67 26.97
N LYS A 7 1.64 3.66 27.50
CA LYS A 7 0.74 2.63 26.96
C LYS A 7 -0.19 3.10 25.83
N SER A 8 -0.23 2.33 24.73
CA SER A 8 -1.27 2.38 23.69
C SER A 8 -2.49 1.57 24.12
N SER A 9 -3.70 2.08 23.87
CA SER A 9 -4.95 1.30 23.84
C SER A 9 -6.05 1.99 23.01
N ASP A 10 -6.36 1.35 21.88
CA ASP A 10 -7.60 1.15 21.11
C ASP A 10 -8.72 2.21 20.95
N ASN A 11 -8.94 2.57 19.67
CA ASN A 11 -10.13 2.35 18.81
C ASN A 11 -11.54 2.84 19.26
N THR A 12 -12.16 3.75 18.47
CA THR A 12 -13.48 3.53 17.82
C THR A 12 -13.97 4.70 16.93
N ASN A 13 -14.42 4.33 15.71
CA ASN A 13 -15.48 4.91 14.84
C ASN A 13 -15.29 6.32 14.25
N ASP A 14 -15.15 6.48 12.93
CA ASP A 14 -16.19 6.50 11.87
C ASP A 14 -16.44 7.95 11.40
N ALA A 15 -16.14 8.23 10.13
CA ALA A 15 -16.79 9.22 9.26
C ALA A 15 -15.96 9.47 7.98
N THR A 16 -16.41 8.85 6.88
CA THR A 16 -16.68 9.48 5.57
C THR A 16 -15.69 10.49 4.95
N ASN A 17 -15.19 10.14 3.75
CA ASN A 17 -15.02 10.95 2.53
C ASN A 17 -14.64 12.45 2.63
N GLY A 18 -13.52 12.79 1.97
CA GLY A 18 -13.47 13.94 1.07
C GLY A 18 -12.58 15.13 1.47
N ALA A 19 -11.99 15.73 0.42
CA ALA A 19 -11.47 17.09 0.31
C ALA A 19 -10.07 17.42 0.88
N ALA A 20 -9.18 17.70 -0.08
CA ALA A 20 -8.12 18.70 -0.11
C ALA A 20 -7.69 19.38 1.21
N ALA A 21 -6.42 19.18 1.57
CA ALA A 21 -5.67 20.12 2.40
C ALA A 21 -4.34 20.45 1.72
N LYS A 22 -4.37 21.47 0.86
CA LYS A 22 -3.18 22.26 0.54
C LYS A 22 -3.02 23.26 1.68
N ASN A 23 -2.05 23.07 2.57
CA ASN A 23 -1.48 24.21 3.29
C ASN A 23 0.00 24.02 3.55
N THR A 24 0.73 24.99 3.05
CA THR A 24 2.17 25.23 3.11
C THR A 24 2.59 25.54 4.54
N ASN A 25 3.70 24.94 5.02
CA ASN A 25 4.62 25.58 5.95
C ASN A 25 5.98 24.89 5.89
N GLY A 26 7.03 25.70 5.67
CA GLY A 26 8.36 25.28 5.30
C GLY A 26 9.06 24.41 6.35
N VAL A 27 9.47 23.24 5.91
CA VAL A 27 10.64 22.53 6.40
C VAL A 27 11.39 22.15 5.14
N ASN A 28 12.64 22.59 5.02
CA ASN A 28 13.52 22.25 3.91
C ASN A 28 13.50 20.73 3.71
N SER A 29 12.72 20.26 2.74
CA SER A 29 12.78 18.88 2.29
C SER A 29 14.09 18.78 1.56
N LEU A 30 15.15 18.41 2.29
CA LEU A 30 16.33 17.81 1.70
C LEU A 30 15.79 16.74 0.75
N GLU A 31 15.82 17.04 -0.54
CA GLU A 31 15.41 16.15 -1.62
C GLU A 31 16.40 14.99 -1.59
N LEU A 32 16.12 14.00 -0.71
CA LEU A 32 16.87 12.76 -0.70
C LEU A 32 16.62 12.12 -2.07
N PRO A 33 17.68 11.74 -2.80
CA PRO A 33 17.53 11.07 -4.09
C PRO A 33 16.57 9.89 -3.92
N GLN A 34 15.57 9.80 -4.79
CA GLN A 34 14.63 8.68 -4.78
C GLN A 34 15.44 7.36 -4.82
N PRO A 35 15.12 6.38 -3.96
CA PRO A 35 15.82 5.11 -4.00
C PRO A 35 15.70 4.50 -5.40
N PRO A 36 16.76 3.82 -5.87
CA PRO A 36 16.74 3.17 -7.18
C PRO A 36 15.60 2.15 -7.25
N PRO A 37 15.04 1.91 -8.45
CA PRO A 37 13.99 0.92 -8.63
C PRO A 37 14.50 -0.46 -8.20
N SER A 38 13.68 -1.19 -7.44
CA SER A 38 14.00 -2.54 -7.00
C SER A 38 14.17 -3.47 -8.20
N ASP A 39 15.25 -4.26 -8.24
CA ASP A 39 15.49 -5.23 -9.30
C ASP A 39 14.33 -6.25 -9.35
N PRO A 40 13.62 -6.40 -10.50
CA PRO A 40 12.49 -7.32 -10.64
C PRO A 40 12.87 -8.80 -10.51
N ARG A 41 14.17 -9.14 -10.59
CA ARG A 41 14.64 -10.52 -10.38
C ARG A 41 14.71 -10.90 -8.90
N LEU A 42 14.58 -9.92 -8.00
CA LEU A 42 14.58 -10.21 -6.58
C LEU A 42 13.35 -11.04 -6.20
N PRO A 43 13.49 -11.97 -5.24
CA PRO A 43 12.35 -12.72 -4.74
C PRO A 43 11.23 -11.80 -4.25
N LEU A 44 9.98 -12.19 -4.51
CA LEU A 44 8.83 -11.44 -4.03
C LEU A 44 8.82 -11.34 -2.49
N SER A 45 8.62 -10.12 -1.99
CA SER A 45 8.40 -9.88 -0.56
C SER A 45 7.12 -10.53 -0.04
N THR A 46 7.03 -10.73 1.27
CA THR A 46 5.83 -11.29 1.93
C THR A 46 4.58 -10.48 1.63
N ARG A 47 4.68 -9.14 1.63
CA ARG A 47 3.55 -8.25 1.32
C ARG A 47 3.09 -8.40 -0.14
N GLN A 48 4.03 -8.52 -1.08
CA GLN A 48 3.71 -8.73 -2.49
C GLN A 48 3.01 -10.08 -2.71
N LYS A 49 3.53 -11.16 -2.13
CA LYS A 49 2.90 -12.49 -2.19
C LYS A 49 1.48 -12.47 -1.61
N PHE A 50 1.29 -11.84 -0.45
CA PHE A 50 -0.04 -11.69 0.14
C PHE A 50 -1.00 -10.93 -0.77
N SER A 51 -0.53 -9.81 -1.35
CA SER A 51 -1.35 -8.98 -2.25
C SER A 51 -1.80 -9.77 -3.47
N ILE A 52 -0.89 -10.53 -4.11
CA ILE A 52 -1.20 -11.39 -5.26
C ILE A 52 -2.21 -12.46 -4.86
N SER A 53 -1.96 -13.19 -3.76
CA SER A 53 -2.87 -14.25 -3.31
C SER A 53 -4.27 -13.73 -2.96
N LYS A 54 -4.36 -12.50 -2.42
CA LYS A 54 -5.64 -11.85 -2.10
C LYS A 54 -6.40 -11.47 -3.36
N SER A 55 -5.77 -10.80 -4.32
CA SER A 55 -6.44 -10.38 -5.57
C SER A 55 -6.78 -11.57 -6.47
N TRP A 56 -5.92 -12.61 -6.48
CA TRP A 56 -6.10 -13.80 -7.31
C TRP A 56 -7.39 -14.56 -7.01
N LYS A 57 -7.88 -14.54 -5.76
CA LYS A 57 -9.14 -15.20 -5.39
C LYS A 57 -10.33 -14.72 -6.24
N GLY A 58 -10.35 -13.45 -6.62
CA GLY A 58 -11.41 -12.90 -7.48
C GLY A 58 -11.26 -13.38 -8.92
N ILE A 59 -10.05 -13.27 -9.47
CA ILE A 59 -9.72 -13.68 -10.84
C ILE A 59 -10.00 -15.17 -11.05
N ALA A 60 -9.61 -16.01 -10.08
CA ALA A 60 -9.78 -17.45 -10.15
C ALA A 60 -11.24 -17.89 -10.27
N ARG A 61 -12.21 -17.09 -9.78
CA ARG A 61 -13.65 -17.40 -9.90
C ARG A 61 -14.21 -17.16 -11.29
N ALA A 62 -13.59 -16.26 -12.07
CA ALA A 62 -14.00 -15.89 -13.41
C ALA A 62 -12.86 -16.14 -14.41
N MET A 63 -12.20 -17.30 -14.29
CA MET A 63 -10.96 -17.61 -15.01
C MET A 63 -11.16 -17.62 -16.54
N GLU A 64 -12.30 -18.13 -17.02
CA GLU A 64 -12.63 -18.18 -18.44
C GLU A 64 -12.74 -16.76 -19.03
N GLN A 65 -13.64 -15.93 -18.49
CA GLN A 65 -13.84 -14.56 -18.97
C GLN A 65 -12.58 -13.70 -18.80
N THR A 66 -11.84 -13.89 -17.70
CA THR A 66 -10.57 -13.19 -17.48
C THR A 66 -9.52 -13.63 -18.50
N GLY A 67 -9.44 -14.92 -18.81
CA GLY A 67 -8.53 -15.47 -19.80
C GLY A 67 -8.82 -14.94 -21.21
N ILE A 68 -10.09 -14.87 -21.62
CA ILE A 68 -10.50 -14.27 -22.89
C ILE A 68 -10.03 -12.82 -22.95
N ASN A 69 -10.31 -12.03 -21.91
CA ASN A 69 -9.88 -10.63 -21.85
C ASN A 69 -8.36 -10.47 -21.89
N MET A 70 -7.60 -11.33 -21.21
CA MET A 70 -6.13 -11.26 -21.19
C MET A 70 -5.49 -11.72 -22.50
N PHE A 71 -6.16 -12.58 -23.27
CA PHE A 71 -5.62 -13.11 -24.51
C PHE A 71 -5.98 -12.25 -25.74
N VAL A 72 -7.16 -11.61 -25.71
CA VAL A 72 -7.70 -10.87 -26.86
C VAL A 72 -7.40 -9.37 -26.82
N LYS A 73 -7.13 -8.80 -25.63
CA LYS A 73 -6.88 -7.37 -25.45
C LYS A 73 -5.42 -7.10 -25.13
#